data_AF-A0A820SB14-F1
#
_entry.id   AF-A0A820SB14-F1
#
_cell.length_a   1.000
_cell.length_b   1.000
_cell.length_c   1.000
_cell.angle_alpha   90.00
_cell.angle_beta   90.00
_cell.angle_gamma   90.00
#
_symmetry.space_group_name_H-M   'P 1'
#
loop_
_entity.id
_entity.type
_entity.pdbx_description
1 polymer ?
#
loop_
_entity_poly.entity_id
_entity_poly.type
_entity_poly.pdbx_seq_one_letter_code
_entity_poly.pdbx_strand_id
1 'polypeptide(L)'
;MTNTTEEEKNAETVTQQHTVLLDIPARLQWENGHGYCGETAIQSFGLYYGAWISQKLVRDINKGEYLLKKLSVDDYRDPTHTLTVLHFTYNEWNWENSVQPQFYDFCRWIKRAIIQGYPAMFVAYLLYMQDENYDHIMPAIGVRFQNEHEYDPEDVLLYYNLFHEKLIERKMSKDDLAATRKTCRKHCGEGGCIPLNIDYGIAVTGIVDENHVTLPVRLSVSAWNEPNTHPAYAEAPVEMDGIVTVRDLIVDKPYVLLRYSSYEHVPTKGTISDFLSSNFDEKHAFTANEKTYIYEDPKKIPSTGSVYYRCVPLLEK
;
A
#
# COMPACT_ATOMS: atom_id res chain seq x y z
N MET A 1 -44.51 21.99 -51.51
CA MET A 1 -44.29 20.67 -50.89
C MET A 1 -42.80 20.57 -50.60
N THR A 2 -42.40 20.94 -49.39
CA THR A 2 -41.00 20.95 -48.95
C THR A 2 -40.99 20.26 -47.60
N ASN A 3 -40.50 19.02 -47.56
CA ASN A 3 -40.23 18.30 -46.32
C ASN A 3 -38.96 17.46 -46.51
N THR A 4 -37.86 18.02 -46.04
CA THR A 4 -36.56 17.43 -45.69
C THR A 4 -36.03 18.46 -44.69
N THR A 5 -35.79 18.20 -43.41
CA THR A 5 -34.99 17.16 -42.75
C THR A 5 -35.16 17.38 -41.23
N GLU A 6 -35.00 16.36 -40.40
CA GLU A 6 -34.25 16.41 -39.11
C GLU A 6 -34.44 15.08 -38.36
N GLU A 7 -33.59 14.11 -38.69
CA GLU A 7 -33.21 13.05 -37.76
C GLU A 7 -31.85 13.46 -37.17
N GLU A 8 -31.88 14.15 -36.03
CA GLU A 8 -30.70 14.35 -35.21
C GLU A 8 -30.27 13.03 -34.57
N LYS A 9 -29.15 12.52 -35.05
CA LYS A 9 -28.42 11.41 -34.44
C LYS A 9 -27.85 11.85 -33.09
N ASN A 10 -28.44 11.35 -32.00
CA ASN A 10 -27.78 11.29 -30.70
C ASN A 10 -26.55 10.35 -30.80
N ALA A 11 -25.37 10.91 -30.94
CA ALA A 11 -24.13 10.19 -30.68
C ALA A 11 -23.90 10.22 -29.16
N GLU A 12 -24.18 9.10 -28.49
CA GLU A 12 -23.67 8.85 -27.14
C GLU A 12 -22.13 8.89 -27.20
N THR A 13 -21.55 9.94 -26.62
CA THR A 13 -20.12 10.01 -26.36
C THR A 13 -19.80 8.94 -25.31
N VAL A 14 -19.27 7.80 -25.76
CA VAL A 14 -18.71 6.79 -24.86
C VAL A 14 -17.50 7.41 -24.16
N THR A 15 -17.65 7.83 -22.90
CA THR A 15 -16.51 8.26 -22.08
C THR A 15 -15.62 7.06 -21.78
N GLN A 16 -14.32 7.19 -22.06
CA GLN A 16 -13.34 6.13 -21.83
C GLN A 16 -13.11 5.97 -20.33
N GLN A 17 -13.35 4.78 -19.80
CA GLN A 17 -13.03 4.42 -18.41
C GLN A 17 -11.57 3.96 -18.32
N HIS A 18 -10.82 4.53 -17.38
CA HIS A 18 -9.44 4.18 -17.05
C HIS A 18 -9.40 3.27 -15.82
N THR A 19 -8.37 2.43 -15.72
CA THR A 19 -8.11 1.58 -14.56
C THR A 19 -6.64 1.67 -14.19
N VAL A 20 -6.36 2.00 -12.93
CA VAL A 20 -5.03 1.83 -12.34
C VAL A 20 -5.15 0.78 -11.25
N LEU A 21 -4.33 -0.27 -11.33
CA LEU A 21 -4.24 -1.33 -10.33
C LEU A 21 -2.76 -1.57 -10.02
N LEU A 22 -2.40 -1.36 -8.77
CA LEU A 22 -1.06 -1.58 -8.27
C LEU A 22 -0.83 -3.06 -8.04
N ASP A 23 0.38 -3.51 -8.40
CA ASP A 23 0.84 -4.89 -8.24
C ASP A 23 1.16 -5.17 -6.76
N ILE A 24 0.08 -5.33 -5.98
CA ILE A 24 0.10 -5.57 -4.54
C ILE A 24 -0.74 -6.83 -4.29
N PRO A 25 -0.17 -7.89 -3.70
CA PRO A 25 -0.92 -9.10 -3.41
C PRO A 25 -1.82 -8.92 -2.19
N ALA A 26 -2.88 -9.71 -2.10
CA ALA A 26 -3.69 -9.80 -0.90
C ALA A 26 -2.89 -10.38 0.26
N ARG A 27 -3.20 -9.94 1.48
CA ARG A 27 -2.57 -10.40 2.73
C ARG A 27 -3.65 -10.71 3.78
N LEU A 28 -3.32 -11.60 4.71
CA LEU A 28 -4.17 -11.94 5.85
C LEU A 28 -3.67 -11.26 7.13
N GLN A 29 -4.54 -10.50 7.78
CA GLN A 29 -4.23 -9.98 9.11
C GLN A 29 -4.37 -11.04 10.19
N TRP A 30 -3.63 -10.88 11.28
CA TRP A 30 -3.95 -11.59 12.51
C TRP A 30 -5.12 -10.91 13.24
N GLU A 31 -6.05 -11.72 13.78
CA GLU A 31 -7.29 -11.24 14.39
C GLU A 31 -7.18 -10.97 15.91
N ASN A 32 -6.03 -11.24 16.51
CA ASN A 32 -5.80 -11.04 17.95
C ASN A 32 -5.17 -9.68 18.27
N GLY A 33 -5.13 -9.33 19.56
CA GLY A 33 -4.43 -8.12 20.02
C GLY A 33 -4.99 -6.82 19.44
N HIS A 34 -6.33 -6.74 19.33
CA HIS A 34 -7.09 -5.68 18.67
C HIS A 34 -6.99 -5.67 17.12
N GLY A 35 -6.44 -6.75 16.53
CA GLY A 35 -6.29 -6.89 15.09
C GLY A 35 -4.98 -6.31 14.59
N TYR A 36 -4.53 -6.77 13.42
CA TYR A 36 -3.27 -6.36 12.79
C TYR A 36 -3.48 -5.66 11.43
N CYS A 37 -4.61 -4.96 11.28
CA CYS A 37 -5.03 -4.37 10.02
C CYS A 37 -4.01 -3.37 9.46
N GLY A 38 -3.53 -2.46 10.30
CA GLY A 38 -2.52 -1.46 9.95
C GLY A 38 -1.16 -2.09 9.64
N GLU A 39 -0.74 -3.07 10.44
CA GLU A 39 0.52 -3.79 10.23
C GLU A 39 0.52 -4.58 8.93
N THR A 40 -0.61 -5.20 8.61
CA THR A 40 -0.78 -5.97 7.38
C THR A 40 -0.84 -5.04 6.16
N ALA A 41 -1.45 -3.86 6.28
CA ALA A 41 -1.40 -2.85 5.22
C ALA A 41 0.05 -2.39 4.95
N ILE A 42 0.84 -2.15 5.99
CA ILE A 42 2.27 -1.83 5.87
C ILE A 42 3.05 -2.99 5.23
N GLN A 43 2.78 -4.24 5.61
CA GLN A 43 3.37 -5.41 4.96
C GLN A 43 3.09 -5.44 3.46
N SER A 44 1.84 -5.20 3.04
CA SER A 44 1.45 -5.12 1.62
C SER A 44 2.21 -4.02 0.88
N PHE A 45 2.39 -2.85 1.51
CA PHE A 45 3.14 -1.74 0.91
C PHE A 45 4.64 -2.02 0.89
N GLY A 46 5.17 -2.74 1.87
CA GLY A 46 6.52 -3.28 1.85
C GLY A 46 6.76 -4.12 0.61
N LEU A 47 5.87 -5.09 0.33
CA LEU A 47 5.98 -5.95 -0.86
C LEU A 47 6.01 -5.13 -2.15
N TYR A 48 5.11 -4.13 -2.22
CA TYR A 48 5.15 -3.15 -3.29
C TYR A 48 6.53 -2.50 -3.35
N TYR A 49 7.11 -1.97 -2.29
CA TYR A 49 8.42 -1.31 -2.34
C TYR A 49 9.65 -2.22 -2.16
N GLY A 50 9.51 -3.50 -2.51
CA GLY A 50 10.64 -4.43 -2.53
C GLY A 50 11.11 -4.86 -1.15
N ALA A 51 10.20 -5.00 -0.20
CA ALA A 51 10.50 -5.42 1.17
C ALA A 51 9.48 -6.44 1.71
N TRP A 52 9.96 -7.43 2.44
CA TRP A 52 9.14 -8.22 3.35
C TRP A 52 9.24 -7.61 4.74
N ILE A 53 8.12 -7.35 5.39
CA ILE A 53 8.06 -6.79 6.75
C ILE A 53 6.96 -7.55 7.50
N SER A 54 7.34 -8.33 8.51
CA SER A 54 6.39 -9.10 9.32
C SER A 54 5.43 -8.20 10.09
N GLN A 55 4.18 -8.64 10.23
CA GLN A 55 3.14 -7.95 11.01
C GLN A 55 3.61 -7.68 12.45
N LYS A 56 4.30 -8.67 13.03
CA LYS A 56 4.90 -8.53 14.37
C LYS A 56 5.97 -7.43 14.43
N LEU A 57 6.87 -7.34 13.45
CA LEU A 57 7.90 -6.30 13.47
C LEU A 57 7.29 -4.91 13.40
N VAL A 58 6.25 -4.71 12.57
CA VAL A 58 5.54 -3.43 12.50
C VAL A 58 4.92 -3.07 13.86
N ARG A 59 4.24 -4.03 14.49
CA ARG A 59 3.65 -3.89 15.84
C ARG A 59 4.70 -3.55 16.90
N ASP A 60 5.87 -4.19 16.85
CA ASP A 60 6.96 -3.99 17.81
C ASP A 60 7.58 -2.60 17.66
N ILE A 61 7.83 -2.13 16.43
CA ILE A 61 8.31 -0.77 16.12
C ILE A 61 7.29 0.27 16.62
N ASN A 62 6.02 0.03 16.33
CA ASN A 62 4.93 0.91 16.73
C ASN A 62 4.63 0.85 18.25
N LYS A 63 5.21 -0.12 18.97
CA LYS A 63 5.01 -0.37 20.41
C LYS A 63 3.54 -0.60 20.78
N GLY A 64 2.80 -1.25 19.89
CA GLY A 64 1.35 -1.47 20.02
C GLY A 64 0.64 -1.32 18.69
N GLU A 65 -0.68 -1.47 18.72
CA GLU A 65 -1.53 -1.40 17.53
C GLU A 65 -1.24 -0.18 16.66
N TYR A 66 -1.04 -0.43 15.36
CA TYR A 66 -0.89 0.61 14.35
C TYR A 66 -2.24 1.24 14.03
N LEU A 67 -2.35 2.53 14.30
CA LEU A 67 -3.57 3.32 14.18
C LEU A 67 -3.31 4.57 13.34
N LEU A 68 -4.22 4.93 12.43
CA LEU A 68 -4.13 6.15 11.60
C LEU A 68 -4.52 7.44 12.33
N LYS A 69 -4.78 7.34 13.63
CA LYS A 69 -5.08 8.46 14.50
C LYS A 69 -4.49 8.20 15.88
N LYS A 70 -3.85 9.23 16.42
CA LYS A 70 -3.49 9.31 17.82
C LYS A 70 -4.75 9.35 18.68
N LEU A 71 -4.93 8.36 19.57
CA LEU A 71 -6.18 8.21 20.34
C LEU A 71 -6.31 9.18 21.51
N SER A 72 -5.20 9.70 22.04
CA SER A 72 -5.18 10.66 23.15
C SER A 72 -3.89 11.48 23.13
N VAL A 73 -3.83 12.61 23.85
CA VAL A 73 -2.60 13.42 23.99
C VAL A 73 -1.40 12.62 24.51
N ASP A 74 -1.65 11.64 25.38
CA ASP A 74 -0.63 10.77 25.99
C ASP A 74 -0.30 9.54 25.13
N ASP A 75 -1.01 9.35 24.01
CA ASP A 75 -0.70 8.28 23.07
C ASP A 75 0.52 8.67 22.24
N TYR A 76 1.69 8.12 22.57
CA TYR A 76 2.94 8.39 21.87
C TYR A 76 3.05 7.67 20.52
N ARG A 77 2.05 6.88 20.12
CA ARG A 77 2.01 6.18 18.84
C ARG A 77 1.59 7.16 17.74
N ASP A 78 2.60 7.67 17.05
CA ASP A 78 2.45 8.44 15.84
C ASP A 78 2.44 7.46 14.64
N PRO A 79 1.38 7.42 13.80
CA PRO A 79 1.34 6.54 12.63
C PRO A 79 2.54 6.73 11.70
N THR A 80 3.15 7.91 11.70
CA THR A 80 4.28 8.24 10.85
C THR A 80 5.61 7.73 11.37
N HIS A 81 5.72 7.48 12.69
CA HIS A 81 6.95 6.99 13.29
C HIS A 81 7.38 5.66 12.67
N THR A 82 6.45 4.72 12.59
CA THR A 82 6.70 3.39 12.04
C THR A 82 7.08 3.46 10.56
N LEU A 83 6.42 4.29 9.77
CA LEU A 83 6.77 4.50 8.36
C LEU A 83 8.17 5.11 8.20
N THR A 84 8.51 6.07 9.06
CA THR A 84 9.83 6.71 9.09
C THR A 84 10.93 5.72 9.44
N VAL A 85 10.74 4.91 10.49
CA VAL A 85 11.68 3.86 10.92
C VAL A 85 11.89 2.82 9.82
N LEU A 86 10.83 2.45 9.09
CA LEU A 86 10.89 1.51 7.98
C LEU A 86 11.39 2.14 6.66
N HIS A 87 11.82 3.41 6.69
CA HIS A 87 12.36 4.16 5.55
C HIS A 87 11.36 4.30 4.39
N PHE A 88 10.09 4.53 4.69
CA PHE A 88 9.08 4.92 3.72
C PHE A 88 8.95 6.45 3.64
N THR A 89 8.67 6.95 2.44
CA THR A 89 8.11 8.30 2.24
C THR A 89 6.59 8.20 2.16
N TYR A 90 5.90 9.22 2.66
CA TYR A 90 4.44 9.18 2.78
C TYR A 90 3.80 10.57 2.69
N ASN A 91 2.49 10.58 2.42
CA ASN A 91 1.62 11.75 2.49
C ASN A 91 0.39 11.40 3.33
N GLU A 92 0.16 12.16 4.39
CA GLU A 92 -1.02 12.00 5.24
C GLU A 92 -2.20 12.81 4.72
N TRP A 93 -3.40 12.24 4.85
CA TRP A 93 -4.63 12.98 4.61
C TRP A 93 -4.83 14.03 5.71
N ASN A 94 -5.04 15.30 5.31
CA ASN A 94 -5.23 16.42 6.23
C ASN A 94 -6.66 16.49 6.77
N TRP A 95 -7.06 15.47 7.53
CA TRP A 95 -8.41 15.37 8.09
C TRP A 95 -8.74 16.52 9.04
N GLU A 96 -7.78 17.11 9.75
CA GLU A 96 -8.04 18.19 10.72
C GLU A 96 -8.58 19.47 10.07
N ASN A 97 -8.12 19.77 8.85
CA ASN A 97 -8.45 21.01 8.14
C ASN A 97 -9.40 20.80 6.95
N SER A 98 -9.93 19.58 6.78
CA SER A 98 -10.80 19.23 5.65
C SER A 98 -12.26 19.57 5.92
N VAL A 99 -12.94 20.07 4.87
CA VAL A 99 -14.36 20.46 4.93
C VAL A 99 -15.24 19.23 5.11
N GLN A 100 -16.29 19.38 5.93
CA GLN A 100 -17.26 18.33 6.20
C GLN A 100 -18.42 18.35 5.19
N PRO A 101 -18.90 17.18 4.69
CA PRO A 101 -18.37 15.83 4.92
C PRO A 101 -17.04 15.59 4.17
N GLN A 102 -16.06 14.98 4.83
CA GLN A 102 -14.71 14.79 4.26
C GLN A 102 -14.66 13.77 3.12
N PHE A 103 -15.59 12.81 3.13
CA PHE A 103 -15.60 11.66 2.20
C PHE A 103 -15.33 12.02 0.74
N TYR A 104 -15.90 13.12 0.23
CA TYR A 104 -15.75 13.51 -1.18
C TYR A 104 -14.32 13.94 -1.52
N ASP A 105 -13.72 14.79 -0.67
CA ASP A 105 -12.36 15.24 -0.86
C ASP A 105 -11.36 14.13 -0.52
N PHE A 106 -11.69 13.26 0.43
CA PHE A 106 -10.93 12.04 0.73
C PHE A 106 -10.89 11.07 -0.46
N CYS A 107 -12.04 10.80 -1.09
CA CYS A 107 -12.10 9.95 -2.29
C CYS A 107 -11.28 10.55 -3.45
N ARG A 108 -11.30 11.87 -3.61
CA ARG A 108 -10.44 12.55 -4.59
C ARG A 108 -8.96 12.38 -4.23
N TRP A 109 -8.60 12.54 -2.96
CA TRP A 109 -7.22 12.40 -2.49
C TRP A 109 -6.70 10.97 -2.70
N ILE A 110 -7.44 9.95 -2.26
CA ILE A 110 -7.01 8.54 -2.38
C ILE A 110 -6.92 8.14 -3.86
N LYS A 111 -7.87 8.55 -4.71
CA LYS A 111 -7.80 8.34 -6.16
C LYS A 111 -6.52 8.91 -6.75
N ARG A 112 -6.18 10.16 -6.43
CA ARG A 112 -4.97 10.82 -6.95
C ARG A 112 -3.70 10.15 -6.45
N ALA A 113 -3.67 9.62 -5.24
CA ALA A 113 -2.55 8.83 -4.74
C ALA A 113 -2.36 7.55 -5.59
N ILE A 114 -3.42 6.77 -5.80
CA ILE A 114 -3.36 5.54 -6.60
C ILE A 114 -2.95 5.82 -8.05
N ILE A 115 -3.51 6.86 -8.69
CA ILE A 115 -3.15 7.24 -10.07
C ILE A 115 -1.65 7.57 -10.20
N GLN A 116 -1.05 8.17 -9.18
CA GLN A 116 0.40 8.46 -9.13
C GLN A 116 1.25 7.21 -8.83
N GLY A 117 0.63 6.06 -8.62
CA GLY A 117 1.32 4.82 -8.30
C GLY A 117 1.58 4.62 -6.80
N TYR A 118 0.96 5.41 -5.93
CA TYR A 118 1.16 5.38 -4.49
C TYR A 118 0.02 4.60 -3.82
N PRO A 119 0.29 3.43 -3.21
CA PRO A 119 -0.73 2.74 -2.45
C PRO A 119 -1.09 3.55 -1.21
N ALA A 120 -2.35 3.47 -0.80
CA ALA A 120 -2.86 4.23 0.33
C ALA A 120 -3.63 3.32 1.26
N MET A 121 -3.51 3.56 2.57
CA MET A 121 -4.36 2.90 3.56
C MET A 121 -5.42 3.87 4.06
N PHE A 122 -6.60 3.34 4.37
CA PHE A 122 -7.75 4.11 4.81
C PHE A 122 -8.53 3.35 5.88
N VAL A 123 -9.37 4.07 6.62
CA VAL A 123 -10.18 3.50 7.70
C VAL A 123 -11.60 3.15 7.27
N ALA A 124 -12.22 2.22 8.00
CA ALA A 124 -13.63 1.91 7.83
C ALA A 124 -14.36 1.62 9.16
N TYR A 125 -15.65 1.89 9.14
CA TYR A 125 -16.64 1.36 10.06
C TYR A 125 -17.05 -0.05 9.64
N LEU A 126 -17.19 -0.94 10.62
CA LEU A 126 -17.72 -2.28 10.49
C LEU A 126 -19.05 -2.41 11.23
N LEU A 127 -19.97 -3.17 10.65
CA LEU A 127 -21.22 -3.57 11.29
C LEU A 127 -20.92 -4.31 12.61
N TYR A 128 -21.67 -3.99 13.66
CA TYR A 128 -21.56 -4.53 15.04
C TYR A 128 -20.39 -4.02 15.88
N MET A 129 -19.49 -3.22 15.31
CA MET A 129 -18.41 -2.58 16.06
C MET A 129 -18.80 -1.16 16.51
N GLN A 130 -18.12 -0.65 17.55
CA GLN A 130 -18.57 0.53 18.30
C GLN A 130 -17.49 1.62 18.46
N ASP A 131 -16.30 1.50 17.85
CA ASP A 131 -15.29 2.55 18.00
C ASP A 131 -15.82 3.86 17.39
N GLU A 132 -15.66 4.99 18.07
CA GLU A 132 -16.19 6.25 17.56
C GLU A 132 -15.47 6.73 16.30
N ASN A 133 -14.20 6.36 16.14
CA ASN A 133 -13.33 6.80 15.05
C ASN A 133 -13.38 5.85 13.86
N TYR A 134 -13.07 4.56 14.06
CA TYR A 134 -13.08 3.51 13.04
C TYR A 134 -12.75 2.14 13.65
N ASP A 135 -13.03 1.03 12.95
CA ASP A 135 -12.73 -0.33 13.44
C ASP A 135 -11.72 -1.10 12.61
N HIS A 136 -11.39 -0.61 11.41
CA HIS A 136 -10.55 -1.36 10.48
C HIS A 136 -9.72 -0.43 9.59
N ILE A 137 -8.53 -0.90 9.20
CA ILE A 137 -7.63 -0.25 8.25
C ILE A 137 -7.45 -1.18 7.04
N MET A 138 -7.51 -0.63 5.82
CA MET A 138 -7.38 -1.43 4.60
C MET A 138 -6.47 -0.75 3.57
N PRO A 139 -5.70 -1.54 2.80
CA PRO A 139 -4.92 -1.02 1.67
C PRO A 139 -5.81 -0.84 0.43
N ALA A 140 -5.96 0.41 -0.01
CA ALA A 140 -6.36 0.75 -1.36
C ALA A 140 -5.20 0.52 -2.33
N ILE A 141 -5.49 -0.17 -3.43
CA ILE A 141 -4.49 -0.59 -4.41
C ILE A 141 -4.91 -0.26 -5.85
N GLY A 142 -6.12 0.21 -6.08
CA GLY A 142 -6.58 0.50 -7.43
C GLY A 142 -7.77 1.45 -7.47
N VAL A 143 -7.98 2.03 -8.65
CA VAL A 143 -9.13 2.88 -8.94
C VAL A 143 -9.54 2.72 -10.41
N ARG A 144 -10.85 2.64 -10.65
CA ARG A 144 -11.45 2.82 -11.98
C ARG A 144 -12.11 4.18 -12.03
N PHE A 145 -11.82 4.96 -13.07
CA PHE A 145 -12.27 6.35 -13.13
C PHE A 145 -12.42 6.86 -14.57
N GLN A 146 -13.12 7.97 -14.73
CA GLN A 146 -13.18 8.71 -16.01
C GLN A 146 -12.32 9.97 -15.98
N ASN A 147 -12.34 10.71 -14.87
CA ASN A 147 -11.59 11.95 -14.68
C ASN A 147 -10.57 11.78 -13.54
N GLU A 148 -9.31 12.16 -13.77
CA GLU A 148 -8.21 12.01 -12.80
C GLU A 148 -8.29 13.00 -11.62
N HIS A 149 -8.96 14.14 -11.81
CA HIS A 149 -8.86 15.30 -10.92
C HIS A 149 -10.11 15.56 -10.09
N GLU A 150 -11.30 15.29 -10.64
CA GLU A 150 -12.58 15.58 -9.99
C GLU A 150 -13.03 14.43 -9.10
N TYR A 151 -13.96 14.65 -8.18
CA TYR A 151 -14.63 13.53 -7.53
C TYR A 151 -15.77 13.04 -8.43
N ASP A 152 -15.91 11.74 -8.61
CA ASP A 152 -17.03 11.14 -9.33
C ASP A 152 -17.59 9.95 -8.51
N PRO A 153 -18.88 9.95 -8.13
CA PRO A 153 -19.47 8.83 -7.39
C PRO A 153 -19.50 7.51 -8.17
N GLU A 154 -19.32 7.54 -9.50
CA GLU A 154 -19.25 6.35 -10.35
C GLU A 154 -17.84 5.77 -10.47
N ASP A 155 -16.81 6.46 -9.97
CA ASP A 155 -15.48 5.88 -9.80
C ASP A 155 -15.56 4.68 -8.84
N VAL A 156 -14.67 3.71 -9.03
CA VAL A 156 -14.63 2.49 -8.20
C VAL A 156 -13.30 2.42 -7.48
N LEU A 157 -13.31 2.29 -6.15
CA LEU A 157 -12.12 1.98 -5.35
C LEU A 157 -11.90 0.47 -5.30
N LEU A 158 -10.65 0.04 -5.48
CA LEU A 158 -10.21 -1.35 -5.44
C LEU A 158 -9.26 -1.55 -4.27
N TYR A 159 -9.57 -2.48 -3.37
CA TYR A 159 -8.82 -2.68 -2.13
C TYR A 159 -8.97 -4.10 -1.59
N TYR A 160 -8.07 -4.51 -0.69
CA TYR A 160 -8.22 -5.75 0.07
C TYR A 160 -8.73 -5.47 1.47
N ASN A 161 -9.63 -6.32 1.97
CA ASN A 161 -10.15 -6.20 3.33
C ASN A 161 -9.28 -6.89 4.39
N LEU A 162 -8.20 -7.57 3.99
CA LEU A 162 -7.26 -8.26 4.85
C LEU A 162 -7.78 -9.54 5.56
N PHE A 163 -8.95 -10.04 5.17
CA PHE A 163 -9.52 -11.30 5.69
C PHE A 163 -9.53 -12.43 4.66
N HIS A 164 -9.38 -12.11 3.38
CA HIS A 164 -9.37 -13.06 2.28
C HIS A 164 -8.67 -12.50 1.05
N GLU A 165 -8.31 -13.36 0.11
CA GLU A 165 -7.60 -12.99 -1.12
C GLU A 165 -8.46 -12.20 -2.14
N LYS A 166 -9.78 -12.13 -1.92
CA LYS A 166 -10.70 -11.48 -2.85
C LYS A 166 -10.53 -9.96 -2.84
N LEU A 167 -10.30 -9.41 -4.03
CA LEU A 167 -10.34 -7.97 -4.29
C LEU A 167 -11.76 -7.42 -4.08
N ILE A 168 -11.87 -6.35 -3.30
CA ILE A 168 -13.12 -5.63 -3.09
C ILE A 168 -13.16 -4.45 -4.06
N GLU A 169 -14.31 -4.28 -4.71
CA GLU A 169 -14.58 -3.19 -5.64
C GLU A 169 -15.86 -2.49 -5.20
N ARG A 170 -15.79 -1.18 -4.92
CA ARG A 170 -16.94 -0.40 -4.45
C ARG A 170 -16.96 0.96 -5.13
N LYS A 171 -18.14 1.43 -5.51
CA LYS A 171 -18.30 2.79 -6.04
C LYS A 171 -17.92 3.80 -4.97
N MET A 172 -17.21 4.85 -5.34
CA MET A 172 -16.85 5.98 -4.48
C MET A 172 -18.07 6.87 -4.19
N SER A 173 -19.27 6.31 -4.10
CA SER A 173 -20.49 7.01 -3.77
C SER A 173 -20.81 6.88 -2.28
N LYS A 174 -21.56 7.85 -1.76
CA LYS A 174 -22.04 7.80 -0.37
C LYS A 174 -22.95 6.59 -0.09
N ASP A 175 -23.70 6.13 -1.09
CA ASP A 175 -24.66 5.04 -0.91
C ASP A 175 -23.99 3.66 -0.92
N ASP A 176 -22.77 3.58 -1.44
CA ASP A 176 -21.98 2.36 -1.46
C ASP A 176 -20.85 2.43 -0.42
N LEU A 177 -19.85 3.28 -0.64
CA LEU A 177 -18.60 3.21 0.13
C LEU A 177 -18.61 4.00 1.44
N ALA A 178 -19.52 4.95 1.66
CA ALA A 178 -19.52 5.80 2.85
C ALA A 178 -20.66 5.49 3.83
N ALA A 179 -20.44 5.77 5.12
CA ALA A 179 -21.54 5.83 6.09
C ALA A 179 -21.16 6.64 7.33
N THR A 180 -22.17 7.03 8.11
CA THR A 180 -21.95 7.37 9.53
C THR A 180 -21.80 6.07 10.32
N ARG A 181 -21.20 6.12 11.52
CA ARG A 181 -21.12 4.98 12.45
C ARG A 181 -22.50 4.31 12.64
N LYS A 182 -23.55 5.11 12.82
CA LYS A 182 -24.93 4.62 13.04
C LYS A 182 -25.55 3.98 11.81
N THR A 183 -25.10 4.32 10.60
CA THR A 183 -25.72 3.89 9.34
C THR A 183 -24.88 2.86 8.59
N CYS A 184 -23.64 2.57 9.00
CA CYS A 184 -22.87 1.51 8.35
C CYS A 184 -23.53 0.15 8.58
N ARG A 185 -23.72 -0.60 7.49
CA ARG A 185 -24.35 -1.94 7.50
C ARG A 185 -23.47 -3.00 6.84
N LYS A 186 -22.19 -2.68 6.63
CA LYS A 186 -21.23 -3.54 5.95
C LYS A 186 -20.35 -4.25 6.96
N HIS A 187 -20.22 -5.57 6.83
CA HIS A 187 -19.34 -6.38 7.67
C HIS A 187 -17.92 -6.42 7.10
N CYS A 188 -16.98 -7.04 7.82
CA CYS A 188 -15.56 -7.12 7.42
C CYS A 188 -15.37 -7.73 6.02
N GLY A 189 -16.11 -8.79 5.69
CA GLY A 189 -16.11 -9.44 4.37
C GLY A 189 -16.52 -8.51 3.21
N GLU A 190 -17.24 -7.42 3.49
CA GLU A 190 -17.66 -6.42 2.49
C GLU A 190 -16.75 -5.18 2.45
N GLY A 191 -15.74 -5.11 3.32
CA GLY A 191 -14.83 -3.97 3.41
C GLY A 191 -15.38 -2.78 4.21
N GLY A 192 -16.49 -2.93 4.92
CA GLY A 192 -17.03 -1.86 5.76
C GLY A 192 -17.53 -0.63 4.99
N CYS A 193 -17.57 0.50 5.69
CA CYS A 193 -17.92 1.82 5.15
C CYS A 193 -16.89 2.85 5.58
N ILE A 194 -16.36 3.66 4.66
CA ILE A 194 -15.53 4.83 4.98
C ILE A 194 -16.37 5.81 5.82
N PRO A 195 -15.85 6.37 6.92
CA PRO A 195 -16.55 7.39 7.67
C PRO A 195 -16.93 8.58 6.79
N LEU A 196 -18.21 8.97 6.80
CA LEU A 196 -18.71 10.06 5.96
C LEU A 196 -18.12 11.43 6.35
N ASN A 197 -17.91 11.62 7.65
CA ASN A 197 -17.59 12.93 8.22
C ASN A 197 -16.10 13.07 8.50
N ILE A 198 -15.53 12.22 9.36
CA ILE A 198 -14.10 12.30 9.71
C ILE A 198 -13.43 11.00 9.29
N ASP A 199 -12.57 11.08 8.29
CA ASP A 199 -11.82 9.94 7.76
C ASP A 199 -10.30 10.12 8.00
N TYR A 200 -9.56 9.02 7.85
CA TYR A 200 -8.11 8.97 8.07
C TYR A 200 -7.49 8.16 6.94
N GLY A 201 -6.32 8.60 6.47
CA GLY A 201 -5.58 7.89 5.44
C GLY A 201 -4.14 8.33 5.33
N ILE A 202 -3.30 7.41 4.86
CA ILE A 202 -1.90 7.66 4.54
C ILE A 202 -1.57 6.99 3.21
N ALA A 203 -1.03 7.76 2.27
CA ALA A 203 -0.45 7.25 1.05
C ALA A 203 1.05 7.04 1.26
N VAL A 204 1.55 5.83 1.02
CA VAL A 204 3.00 5.57 0.99
C VAL A 204 3.47 5.89 -0.42
N THR A 205 4.33 6.89 -0.56
CA THR A 205 4.74 7.45 -1.85
C THR A 205 6.03 6.84 -2.38
N GLY A 206 6.78 6.15 -1.54
CA GLY A 206 8.06 5.58 -1.93
C GLY A 206 8.88 5.07 -0.77
N ILE A 207 10.16 4.88 -1.07
CA ILE A 207 11.21 4.63 -0.09
C ILE A 207 12.04 5.90 0.08
N VAL A 208 12.67 6.05 1.24
CA VAL A 208 13.63 7.13 1.45
C VAL A 208 14.89 6.84 0.64
N ASP A 209 15.08 7.64 -0.41
CA ASP A 209 16.24 7.65 -1.31
C ASP A 209 16.46 9.10 -1.76
N GLU A 210 17.11 9.90 -0.90
CA GLU A 210 17.18 11.36 -1.08
C GLU A 210 17.86 11.79 -2.39
N ASN A 211 18.74 10.96 -2.95
CA ASN A 211 19.45 11.24 -4.20
C ASN A 211 18.81 10.54 -5.41
N HIS A 212 17.72 9.79 -5.21
CA HIS A 212 17.01 9.05 -6.25
C HIS A 212 17.93 8.14 -7.09
N VAL A 213 18.84 7.42 -6.42
CA VAL A 213 19.83 6.56 -7.09
C VAL A 213 19.37 5.10 -7.22
N THR A 214 18.31 4.72 -6.52
CA THR A 214 17.74 3.38 -6.55
C THR A 214 16.67 3.25 -7.64
N LEU A 215 16.52 2.04 -8.19
CA LEU A 215 15.45 1.71 -9.12
C LEU A 215 14.22 1.13 -8.41
N PRO A 216 13.02 1.22 -9.00
CA PRO A 216 11.84 0.57 -8.45
C PRO A 216 12.01 -0.94 -8.36
N VAL A 217 11.78 -1.48 -7.17
CA VAL A 217 11.81 -2.91 -6.87
C VAL A 217 10.47 -3.34 -6.28
N ARG A 218 9.94 -4.47 -6.76
CA ARG A 218 8.79 -5.18 -6.18
C ARG A 218 9.24 -6.53 -5.63
N LEU A 219 8.60 -6.99 -4.57
CA LEU A 219 8.79 -8.32 -4.01
C LEU A 219 7.46 -9.08 -4.01
N SER A 220 7.48 -10.31 -4.53
CA SER A 220 6.43 -11.30 -4.31
C SER A 220 6.97 -12.41 -3.44
N VAL A 221 6.13 -12.94 -2.54
CA VAL A 221 6.47 -14.08 -1.68
C VAL A 221 5.49 -15.23 -1.89
N SER A 222 5.95 -16.46 -1.73
CA SER A 222 5.15 -17.68 -1.98
C SER A 222 3.93 -17.90 -1.08
N ALA A 223 3.86 -17.26 0.09
CA ALA A 223 2.75 -17.40 1.02
C ALA A 223 1.96 -16.11 1.10
N TRP A 224 0.63 -16.17 0.96
CA TRP A 224 -0.27 -15.01 1.05
C TRP A 224 -0.59 -14.60 2.49
N ASN A 225 -0.38 -15.49 3.46
CA ASN A 225 -0.54 -15.26 4.89
C ASN A 225 0.78 -15.42 5.65
N GLU A 226 0.92 -14.71 6.76
CA GLU A 226 2.05 -14.87 7.70
C GLU A 226 1.58 -15.74 8.88
N PRO A 227 2.33 -16.78 9.30
CA PRO A 227 2.01 -17.54 10.51
C PRO A 227 1.90 -16.64 11.74
N ASN A 228 0.88 -16.84 12.56
CA ASN A 228 0.63 -16.02 13.73
C ASN A 228 1.60 -16.33 14.88
N THR A 229 2.72 -15.61 14.87
CA THR A 229 3.79 -15.75 15.87
C THR A 229 3.52 -14.99 17.17
N HIS A 230 2.34 -14.38 17.33
CA HIS A 230 1.96 -13.75 18.58
C HIS A 230 2.01 -14.77 19.74
N PRO A 231 2.51 -14.40 20.95
CA PRO A 231 2.71 -15.36 22.05
C PRO A 231 1.49 -16.20 22.45
N ALA A 232 0.28 -15.69 22.21
CA ALA A 232 -0.97 -16.40 22.50
C ALA A 232 -1.29 -17.55 21.53
N TYR A 233 -0.74 -17.54 20.31
CA TYR A 233 -1.00 -18.55 19.27
C TYR A 233 0.26 -19.36 18.96
N ALA A 234 1.43 -18.68 18.95
CA ALA A 234 2.75 -19.29 18.84
C ALA A 234 2.89 -20.24 17.64
N GLU A 235 2.30 -19.88 16.49
CA GLU A 235 2.54 -20.61 15.25
C GLU A 235 4.02 -20.55 14.87
N ALA A 236 4.53 -21.64 14.28
CA ALA A 236 5.92 -21.70 13.86
C ALA A 236 6.18 -20.78 12.66
N PRO A 237 7.26 -19.98 12.66
CA PRO A 237 7.71 -19.26 11.48
C PRO A 237 7.94 -20.22 10.30
N VAL A 238 7.72 -19.72 9.08
CA VAL A 238 7.97 -20.46 7.85
C VAL A 238 8.99 -19.75 6.98
N GLU A 239 9.67 -20.53 6.14
CA GLU A 239 10.58 -20.03 5.12
C GLU A 239 9.83 -19.92 3.79
N MET A 240 9.90 -18.76 3.15
CA MET A 240 9.16 -18.45 1.93
C MET A 240 10.10 -18.24 0.74
N ASP A 241 9.66 -18.62 -0.45
CA ASP A 241 10.31 -18.17 -1.69
C ASP A 241 10.01 -16.70 -1.95
N GLY A 242 11.01 -15.99 -2.48
CA GLY A 242 10.93 -14.58 -2.87
C GLY A 242 11.26 -14.38 -4.34
N ILE A 243 10.42 -13.63 -5.06
CA ILE A 243 10.66 -13.19 -6.42
C ILE A 243 10.74 -11.67 -6.43
N VAL A 244 11.90 -11.15 -6.84
CA VAL A 244 12.18 -9.73 -6.92
C VAL A 244 12.05 -9.29 -8.37
N THR A 245 11.28 -8.23 -8.61
CA THR A 245 11.16 -7.59 -9.93
C THR A 245 11.73 -6.19 -9.88
N VAL A 246 12.77 -5.93 -10.65
CA VAL A 246 13.37 -4.59 -10.84
C VAL A 246 12.82 -4.00 -12.13
N ARG A 247 12.43 -2.73 -12.12
CA ARG A 247 11.85 -2.02 -13.27
C ARG A 247 12.70 -0.79 -13.65
N ASP A 248 12.34 -0.18 -14.77
CA ASP A 248 12.95 1.04 -15.32
C ASP A 248 14.45 0.91 -15.61
N LEU A 249 14.88 -0.30 -15.96
CA LEU A 249 16.26 -0.58 -16.36
C LEU A 249 16.55 -0.04 -17.76
N ILE A 250 17.81 0.34 -17.96
CA ILE A 250 18.37 0.70 -19.27
C ILE A 250 19.08 -0.54 -19.80
N VAL A 251 18.69 -0.97 -21.01
CA VAL A 251 19.28 -2.15 -21.67
C VAL A 251 20.80 -1.95 -21.84
N ASP A 252 21.53 -3.05 -21.70
CA ASP A 252 22.99 -3.16 -21.75
C ASP A 252 23.74 -2.42 -20.63
N LYS A 253 23.03 -1.88 -19.63
CA LYS A 253 23.66 -1.29 -18.44
C LYS A 253 23.81 -2.31 -17.30
N PRO A 254 24.92 -2.26 -16.55
CA PRO A 254 25.13 -3.12 -15.39
C PRO A 254 24.47 -2.55 -14.13
N TYR A 255 23.95 -3.44 -13.29
CA TYR A 255 23.26 -3.12 -12.04
C TYR A 255 23.67 -4.07 -10.93
N VAL A 256 23.40 -3.67 -9.69
CA VAL A 256 23.55 -4.51 -8.50
C VAL A 256 22.25 -4.48 -7.70
N LEU A 257 21.68 -5.66 -7.47
CA LEU A 257 20.61 -5.88 -6.51
C LEU A 257 21.22 -6.21 -5.14
N LEU A 258 20.87 -5.45 -4.13
CA LEU A 258 21.35 -5.56 -2.76
C LEU A 258 20.23 -6.07 -1.86
N ARG A 259 20.54 -7.04 -1.01
CA ARG A 259 19.59 -7.63 -0.04
C ARG A 259 20.04 -7.30 1.39
N TYR A 260 19.11 -6.86 2.21
CA TYR A 260 19.30 -6.55 3.62
C TYR A 260 18.29 -7.32 4.47
N SER A 261 18.69 -7.76 5.64
CA SER A 261 17.88 -8.51 6.63
C SER A 261 17.34 -7.62 7.75
N SER A 262 17.65 -6.32 7.70
CA SER A 262 17.17 -5.31 8.65
C SER A 262 17.05 -3.96 7.95
N TYR A 263 16.05 -3.17 8.34
CA TYR A 263 15.89 -1.80 7.86
C TYR A 263 17.04 -0.90 8.34
N GLU A 264 17.64 -1.21 9.49
CA GLU A 264 18.71 -0.41 10.11
C GLU A 264 19.97 -0.31 9.24
N HIS A 265 20.17 -1.27 8.34
CA HIS A 265 21.32 -1.31 7.44
C HIS A 265 21.04 -0.71 6.06
N VAL A 266 19.78 -0.36 5.74
CA VAL A 266 19.40 0.20 4.45
C VAL A 266 19.77 1.69 4.44
N PRO A 267 20.66 2.14 3.53
CA PRO A 267 20.99 3.56 3.41
C PRO A 267 19.77 4.41 3.03
N THR A 268 19.63 5.58 3.65
CA THR A 268 18.57 6.56 3.37
C THR A 268 19.08 7.82 2.66
N LYS A 269 20.36 8.15 2.85
CA LYS A 269 21.04 9.34 2.31
C LYS A 269 22.27 8.95 1.49
N GLY A 270 22.08 8.02 0.56
CA GLY A 270 23.17 7.38 -0.17
C GLY A 270 23.34 7.90 -1.60
N THR A 271 24.58 8.07 -2.02
CA THR A 271 24.99 7.95 -3.42
C THR A 271 25.00 6.48 -3.83
N ILE A 272 25.22 6.18 -5.13
CA ILE A 272 25.43 4.79 -5.59
C ILE A 272 26.54 4.10 -4.78
N SER A 273 27.65 4.81 -4.51
CA SER A 273 28.77 4.28 -3.73
C SER A 273 28.39 3.92 -2.29
N ASP A 274 27.51 4.71 -1.66
CA ASP A 274 27.05 4.45 -0.30
C ASP A 274 26.22 3.15 -0.24
N PHE A 275 25.35 2.91 -1.24
CA PHE A 275 24.65 1.63 -1.36
C PHE A 275 25.63 0.46 -1.62
N LEU A 276 26.56 0.62 -2.56
CA LEU A 276 27.53 -0.44 -2.92
C LEU A 276 28.56 -0.75 -1.82
N SER A 277 28.73 0.13 -0.83
CA SER A 277 29.62 -0.06 0.32
C SER A 277 28.87 -0.25 1.65
N SER A 278 27.54 -0.27 1.61
CA SER A 278 26.69 -0.47 2.79
C SER A 278 26.78 -1.89 3.35
N ASN A 279 26.21 -2.09 4.54
CA ASN A 279 26.17 -3.37 5.23
C ASN A 279 25.03 -4.28 4.71
N PHE A 280 25.01 -4.54 3.39
CA PHE A 280 24.10 -5.52 2.79
C PHE A 280 24.55 -6.95 3.12
N ASP A 281 23.59 -7.88 3.19
CA ASP A 281 23.87 -9.29 3.46
C ASP A 281 24.27 -10.05 2.20
N GLU A 282 23.69 -9.69 1.06
CA GLU A 282 23.96 -10.30 -0.24
C GLU A 282 23.90 -9.25 -1.35
N LYS A 283 24.65 -9.53 -2.42
CA LYS A 283 24.60 -8.75 -3.66
C LYS A 283 24.53 -9.65 -4.88
N HIS A 284 23.77 -9.21 -5.88
CA HIS A 284 23.63 -9.88 -7.16
C HIS A 284 23.86 -8.88 -8.28
N ALA A 285 24.96 -9.04 -9.02
CA ALA A 285 25.30 -8.19 -10.16
C ALA A 285 24.74 -8.79 -11.46
N PHE A 286 24.17 -7.95 -12.31
CA PHE A 286 23.63 -8.37 -13.60
C PHE A 286 23.72 -7.24 -14.64
N THR A 287 23.63 -7.60 -15.92
CA THR A 287 23.44 -6.63 -17.01
C THR A 287 21.99 -6.74 -17.48
N ALA A 288 21.31 -5.60 -17.61
CA ALA A 288 19.93 -5.57 -18.04
C ALA A 288 19.82 -5.89 -19.53
N ASN A 289 19.14 -6.98 -19.87
CA ASN A 289 18.81 -7.31 -21.27
C ASN A 289 17.45 -6.70 -21.71
N GLU A 290 16.65 -6.26 -20.74
CA GLU A 290 15.32 -5.69 -20.90
C GLU A 290 15.11 -4.55 -19.89
N LYS A 291 13.97 -3.86 -19.97
CA LYS A 291 13.59 -2.80 -18.99
C LYS A 291 13.17 -3.36 -17.63
N THR A 292 12.96 -4.67 -17.54
CA THR A 292 12.58 -5.37 -16.31
C THR A 292 13.55 -6.53 -16.09
N TYR A 293 13.88 -6.80 -14.82
CA TYR A 293 14.68 -7.95 -14.42
C TYR A 293 13.96 -8.71 -13.31
N ILE A 294 13.86 -10.02 -13.47
CA ILE A 294 13.26 -10.93 -12.48
C ILE A 294 14.39 -11.72 -11.84
N TYR A 295 14.43 -11.71 -10.51
CA TYR A 295 15.40 -12.43 -9.70
C TYR A 295 14.65 -13.30 -8.70
N GLU A 296 14.85 -14.61 -8.78
CA GLU A 296 14.41 -15.56 -7.75
C GLU A 296 15.49 -15.58 -6.66
N ASP A 297 15.16 -15.16 -5.43
CA ASP A 297 16.12 -15.18 -4.32
C ASP A 297 16.41 -16.65 -3.95
N PRO A 298 17.65 -17.15 -4.12
CA PRO A 298 17.99 -18.50 -3.70
C PRO A 298 17.96 -18.66 -2.18
N LYS A 299 18.00 -17.56 -1.42
CA LYS A 299 17.79 -17.57 0.02
C LYS A 299 16.31 -17.44 0.33
N LYS A 300 15.82 -18.31 1.20
CA LYS A 300 14.47 -18.19 1.72
C LYS A 300 14.32 -16.91 2.56
N ILE A 301 13.10 -16.39 2.55
CA ILE A 301 12.69 -15.25 3.36
C ILE A 301 11.95 -15.79 4.59
N PRO A 302 12.47 -15.58 5.81
CA PRO A 302 11.74 -15.97 7.01
C PRO A 302 10.46 -15.15 7.13
N SER A 303 9.35 -15.79 7.49
CA SER A 303 8.07 -15.11 7.71
C SER A 303 8.14 -14.12 8.86
N THR A 304 9.09 -14.28 9.77
CA THR A 304 9.41 -13.34 10.83
C THR A 304 10.51 -12.36 10.43
N GLY A 305 10.45 -11.13 10.95
CA GLY A 305 11.49 -10.12 10.74
C GLY A 305 11.23 -9.32 9.47
N SER A 306 12.29 -9.03 8.72
CA SER A 306 12.20 -8.28 7.47
C SER A 306 13.34 -8.60 6.50
N VAL A 307 13.08 -8.36 5.20
CA VAL A 307 14.08 -8.39 4.13
C VAL A 307 13.83 -7.21 3.21
N TYR A 308 14.87 -6.49 2.79
CA TYR A 308 14.76 -5.34 1.89
C TYR A 308 15.63 -5.54 0.67
N TYR A 309 15.13 -5.11 -0.48
CA TYR A 309 15.86 -5.10 -1.73
C TYR A 309 16.04 -3.68 -2.24
N ARG A 310 17.26 -3.35 -2.67
CA ARG A 310 17.57 -2.09 -3.36
C ARG A 310 18.38 -2.40 -4.60
N CYS A 311 17.98 -1.89 -5.75
CA CYS A 311 18.76 -2.00 -6.98
C CYS A 311 19.39 -0.65 -7.30
N VAL A 312 20.68 -0.65 -7.62
CA VAL A 312 21.42 0.55 -8.05
C VAL A 312 22.23 0.25 -9.32
N PRO A 313 22.52 1.24 -10.17
CA PRO A 313 23.48 1.07 -11.26
C PRO A 313 24.86 0.66 -10.72
N LEU A 314 25.56 -0.20 -11.45
CA LEU A 314 26.97 -0.46 -11.17
C LEU A 314 27.78 0.68 -11.80
N LEU A 315 28.64 1.34 -11.01
CA LEU A 315 29.54 2.36 -11.54
C LEU A 315 30.48 1.72 -12.55
N GLU A 316 30.49 2.23 -13.79
CA GLU A 316 31.52 1.89 -14.77
C GLU A 316 32.87 2.35 -14.22
N LYS A 317 33.86 1.44 -14.21
CA LYS A 317 35.21 1.72 -13.72
C LYS A 317 36.01 2.60 -14.66
#